data_AF-A0A822D801-F1
#
_entry.id   AF-A0A822D801-F1
#
_cell.length_a   1.000
_cell.length_b   1.000
_cell.length_c   1.000
_cell.angle_alpha   90.00
_cell.angle_beta   90.00
_cell.angle_gamma   90.00
#
_symmetry.space_group_name_H-M   'P 1'
#
loop_
_entity.id
_entity.type
_entity.pdbx_description
1 polymer ?
#
loop_
_entity_poly.entity_id
_entity_poly.type
_entity_poly.pdbx_seq_one_letter_code
_entity_poly.pdbx_strand_id
1 'polypeptide(L)'
;IYRISFSGDCTSRLSCDECLSSSTNPLCGWCTLNQRCTLANNCPLNSWQQESNQCTHIVNVQPLRASIDNSQWINLTLTKLPQLEHNEIYQCIFTNKIISANTQAIKLDHNRLSCPTPSKNIHVHQ
;
A
#
# COMPACT_ATOMS: atom_id res chain seq x y z
N ILE A 1 -6.73 37.70 11.96
CA ILE A 1 -6.16 36.59 11.15
C ILE A 1 -7.26 36.11 10.22
N TYR A 2 -7.12 36.29 8.91
CA TYR A 2 -8.06 35.75 7.92
C TYR A 2 -7.60 34.35 7.53
N ARG A 3 -8.50 33.36 7.63
CA ARG A 3 -8.25 31.99 7.18
C ARG A 3 -8.99 31.79 5.86
N ILE A 4 -8.24 31.56 4.78
CA ILE A 4 -8.80 31.16 3.49
C ILE A 4 -8.82 29.64 3.47
N SER A 5 -10.01 29.04 3.41
CA SER A 5 -10.19 27.60 3.29
C SER A 5 -10.27 27.23 1.81
N PHE A 6 -9.29 26.47 1.32
CA PHE A 6 -9.39 25.84 0.00
C PHE A 6 -10.02 24.46 0.16
N SER A 7 -11.25 24.28 -0.36
CA SER A 7 -11.88 22.97 -0.52
C SER A 7 -11.60 22.47 -1.94
N GLY A 8 -10.41 21.91 -2.15
CA GLY A 8 -10.10 21.18 -3.38
C GLY A 8 -10.53 19.72 -3.23
N ASP A 9 -11.39 19.24 -4.13
CA ASP A 9 -11.76 17.83 -4.15
C ASP A 9 -10.64 17.01 -4.81
N CYS A 10 -9.88 16.28 -4.01
CA CYS A 10 -8.84 15.35 -4.48
C CYS A 10 -9.39 13.93 -4.70
N THR A 11 -10.66 13.65 -4.39
CA THR A 11 -11.18 12.28 -4.14
C THR A 11 -11.55 11.47 -5.39
N SER A 12 -11.45 12.05 -6.59
CA SER A 12 -11.81 11.37 -7.84
C SER A 12 -10.77 10.36 -8.36
N ARG A 13 -9.62 10.21 -7.69
CA ARG A 13 -8.47 9.44 -8.18
C ARG A 13 -8.27 8.16 -7.39
N LEU A 14 -8.21 7.03 -8.10
CA LEU A 14 -8.26 5.69 -7.49
C LEU A 14 -6.88 5.05 -7.30
N SER A 15 -5.83 5.63 -7.90
CA SER A 15 -4.46 5.12 -7.80
C SER A 15 -3.45 6.23 -7.54
N CYS A 16 -2.29 5.84 -7.01
CA CYS A 16 -1.18 6.76 -6.75
C CYS A 16 -0.74 7.47 -8.03
N ASP A 17 -0.53 6.72 -9.12
CA ASP A 17 -0.08 7.32 -10.38
C ASP A 17 -1.13 8.28 -10.93
N GLU A 18 -2.42 7.92 -10.92
CA GLU A 18 -3.47 8.82 -11.39
C GLU A 18 -3.57 10.10 -10.53
N CYS A 19 -3.39 9.97 -9.22
CA CYS A 19 -3.37 11.09 -8.28
C CYS A 19 -2.19 12.05 -8.57
N LEU A 20 -1.00 11.51 -8.85
CA LEU A 20 0.24 12.30 -8.95
C LEU A 20 0.61 12.69 -10.40
N SER A 21 0.08 12.00 -11.41
CA SER A 21 0.23 12.35 -12.82
C SER A 21 -0.79 13.39 -13.29
N SER A 22 -1.96 13.44 -12.63
CA SER A 22 -3.13 14.20 -13.10
C SER A 22 -3.53 15.35 -12.16
N SER A 23 -2.84 15.56 -11.04
CA SER A 23 -3.15 16.64 -10.11
C SER A 23 -2.61 17.98 -10.64
N THR A 24 -3.48 18.75 -11.27
CA THR A 24 -3.28 20.19 -11.51
C THR A 24 -3.40 21.03 -10.24
N ASN A 25 -3.87 20.43 -9.13
CA ASN A 25 -3.97 21.08 -7.84
C ASN A 25 -2.75 20.75 -6.95
N PRO A 26 -1.88 21.73 -6.64
CA PRO A 26 -0.67 21.51 -5.84
C PRO A 26 -0.95 21.12 -4.38
N LEU A 27 -2.21 21.20 -3.94
CA LEU A 27 -2.62 20.80 -2.59
C LEU A 27 -3.01 19.32 -2.50
N CYS A 28 -3.17 18.62 -3.64
CA CYS A 28 -3.53 17.21 -3.68
C CYS A 28 -2.29 16.33 -3.75
N GLY A 29 -2.31 15.23 -3.01
CA GLY A 29 -1.26 14.22 -3.03
C GLY A 29 -1.78 12.85 -2.60
N TRP A 30 -0.95 11.83 -2.77
CA TRP A 30 -1.28 10.46 -2.42
C TRP A 30 -0.98 10.17 -0.95
N CYS A 31 -1.97 9.67 -0.23
CA CYS A 31 -1.80 9.21 1.15
C CYS A 31 -1.56 7.70 1.16
N THR A 32 -0.32 7.28 1.39
CA THR A 32 0.12 5.89 1.23
C THR A 32 -0.59 4.92 2.17
N LEU A 33 -0.79 5.30 3.44
CA LEU A 33 -1.43 4.44 4.44
C LEU A 33 -2.93 4.28 4.20
N ASN A 34 -3.61 5.35 3.79
CA ASN A 34 -5.05 5.32 3.52
C ASN A 34 -5.40 4.94 2.07
N GLN A 35 -4.40 4.75 1.22
CA GLN A 35 -4.53 4.42 -0.20
C GLN A 35 -5.53 5.33 -0.93
N ARG A 36 -5.43 6.65 -0.71
CA ARG A 36 -6.34 7.64 -1.31
C ARG A 36 -5.63 8.94 -1.68
N CYS A 37 -6.15 9.62 -2.69
CA CYS A 37 -5.74 10.97 -3.05
C CYS A 37 -6.44 11.99 -2.12
N THR A 38 -5.67 12.84 -1.43
CA THR A 38 -6.21 13.77 -0.42
C THR A 38 -5.28 14.97 -0.17
N LEU A 39 -5.78 15.93 0.61
CA LEU A 39 -5.01 17.07 1.10
C LEU A 39 -4.03 16.62 2.19
N ALA A 40 -2.87 17.29 2.31
CA ALA A 40 -1.84 16.93 3.28
C ALA A 40 -2.34 16.85 4.74
N ASN A 41 -3.27 17.72 5.14
CA ASN A 41 -3.85 17.75 6.49
C ASN A 41 -4.78 16.57 6.81
N ASN A 42 -5.24 15.83 5.79
CA ASN A 42 -6.14 14.70 5.90
C ASN A 42 -5.41 13.34 5.80
N CYS A 43 -4.08 13.37 5.87
CA CYS A 43 -3.20 12.21 5.84
C CYS A 43 -2.35 12.16 7.12
N PRO A 44 -2.02 10.96 7.64
CA PRO A 44 -1.04 10.82 8.71
C PRO A 44 0.30 11.50 8.36
N LEU A 45 1.01 11.94 9.39
CA LEU A 45 2.35 12.51 9.24
C LEU A 45 3.26 11.53 8.47
N ASN A 46 4.15 12.07 7.63
CA ASN A 46 5.11 11.33 6.81
C ASN A 46 4.51 10.37 5.75
N SER A 47 3.19 10.33 5.59
CA SER A 47 2.50 9.40 4.67
C SER A 47 1.92 10.07 3.42
N TRP A 48 2.11 11.38 3.28
CA TRP A 48 1.62 12.17 2.17
C TRP A 48 2.72 12.40 1.12
N GLN A 49 2.41 12.12 -0.14
CA GLN A 49 3.34 12.16 -1.27
C GLN A 49 2.77 13.01 -2.40
N GLN A 50 3.63 13.75 -3.10
CA GLN A 50 3.22 14.65 -4.18
C GLN A 50 3.97 14.37 -5.50
N GLU A 51 5.02 13.56 -5.48
CA GLU A 51 5.77 13.20 -6.70
C GLU A 51 5.42 11.77 -7.14
N SER A 52 5.13 11.58 -8.43
CA SER A 52 4.75 10.28 -9.00
C SER A 52 5.82 9.20 -8.84
N ASN A 53 7.11 9.58 -8.75
CA ASN A 53 8.22 8.67 -8.45
C ASN A 53 8.16 8.06 -7.02
N GLN A 54 7.25 8.53 -6.16
CA GLN A 54 7.10 8.05 -4.79
C GLN A 54 6.09 6.90 -4.67
N CYS A 55 5.32 6.63 -5.73
CA CYS A 55 4.38 5.53 -5.79
C CYS A 55 5.07 4.17 -5.60
N THR A 56 4.54 3.39 -4.65
CA THR A 56 5.04 2.04 -4.34
C THR A 56 4.42 1.02 -5.29
N HIS A 57 5.26 0.40 -6.11
CA HIS A 57 4.88 -0.60 -7.10
C HIS A 57 5.61 -1.91 -6.85
N ILE A 58 4.94 -3.05 -7.04
CA ILE A 58 5.60 -4.36 -7.01
C ILE A 58 6.36 -4.51 -8.34
N VAL A 59 7.68 -4.61 -8.24
CA VAL A 59 8.60 -4.79 -9.38
C VAL A 59 8.83 -6.27 -9.67
N ASN A 60 8.91 -7.09 -8.62
CA ASN A 60 9.16 -8.52 -8.77
C ASN A 60 8.45 -9.34 -7.69
N VAL A 61 8.05 -10.55 -8.06
CA VAL A 61 7.38 -11.55 -7.19
C VAL A 61 8.06 -12.89 -7.37
N GLN A 62 8.57 -13.48 -6.30
CA GLN A 62 9.25 -14.78 -6.34
C GLN A 62 8.87 -15.70 -5.17
N PRO A 63 8.39 -16.93 -5.43
CA PRO A 63 8.06 -17.47 -6.75
C PRO A 63 6.78 -16.83 -7.32
N LEU A 64 6.71 -16.69 -8.65
CA LEU A 64 5.50 -16.17 -9.33
C LEU A 64 4.29 -17.10 -9.15
N ARG A 65 4.55 -18.40 -8.98
CA ARG A 65 3.54 -19.42 -8.74
C ARG A 65 3.86 -20.12 -7.43
N ALA A 66 3.17 -19.69 -6.38
CA ALA A 66 3.22 -20.32 -5.08
C ALA A 66 2.04 -21.29 -4.97
N SER A 67 2.31 -22.58 -4.77
CA SER A 67 1.29 -23.54 -4.32
C SER A 67 0.91 -23.25 -2.86
N ILE A 68 -0.38 -23.09 -2.58
CA ILE A 68 -0.91 -22.92 -1.22
C ILE A 68 -0.63 -24.17 -0.36
N ASP A 69 -0.41 -25.31 -1.01
CA ASP A 69 -0.28 -26.64 -0.39
C ASP A 69 1.02 -26.82 0.39
N ASN A 70 2.09 -26.13 -0.03
CA ASN A 70 3.38 -26.19 0.60
C ASN A 70 3.68 -24.81 1.16
N SER A 71 3.37 -24.59 2.45
CA SER A 71 3.68 -23.36 3.17
C SER A 71 5.06 -22.83 2.77
N GLN A 72 5.07 -21.71 2.05
CA GLN A 72 6.26 -21.14 1.44
C GLN A 72 6.29 -19.63 1.61
N TRP A 73 7.44 -19.04 1.30
CA TRP A 73 7.65 -17.60 1.36
C TRP A 73 7.58 -17.00 -0.05
N ILE A 74 6.82 -15.92 -0.18
CA ILE A 74 6.76 -15.09 -1.38
C ILE A 74 7.58 -13.84 -1.11
N ASN A 75 8.68 -13.68 -1.84
CA ASN A 75 9.53 -12.51 -1.78
C ASN A 75 9.04 -11.49 -2.80
N LEU A 76 8.78 -10.28 -2.32
CA LEU A 76 8.35 -9.13 -3.10
C LEU A 76 9.49 -8.13 -3.16
N THR A 77 9.77 -7.60 -4.34
CA THR A 77 10.61 -6.41 -4.52
C THR A 77 9.74 -5.27 -5.01
N LEU A 78 9.84 -4.12 -4.36
CA LEU A 78 9.04 -2.94 -4.65
C LEU A 78 9.93 -1.78 -5.12
N THR A 79 9.34 -0.77 -5.77
CA THR A 79 10.06 0.46 -6.17
C THR A 79 10.60 1.21 -4.96
N LYS A 80 9.79 1.31 -3.89
CA LYS A 80 10.12 1.92 -2.61
C LYS A 80 9.24 1.28 -1.54
N LEU A 81 9.76 1.09 -0.32
CA LEU A 81 8.92 0.77 0.82
C LEU A 81 8.76 1.99 1.73
N PRO A 82 7.53 2.35 2.12
CA PRO A 82 7.32 3.36 3.15
C PRO A 82 8.06 3.00 4.45
N GLN A 83 8.33 3.99 5.30
CA GLN A 83 8.74 3.69 6.66
C GLN A 83 7.48 3.56 7.51
N LEU A 84 7.40 2.48 8.28
CA LEU A 84 6.32 2.28 9.25
C LEU A 84 6.62 3.05 10.55
N GLU A 85 5.59 3.59 11.15
CA GLU A 85 5.64 4.21 12.48
C GLU A 85 5.49 3.15 13.59
N HIS A 86 5.53 3.57 14.86
CA HIS A 86 5.46 2.66 16.00
C HIS A 86 4.17 1.80 15.97
N ASN A 87 4.35 0.48 16.10
CA ASN A 87 3.29 -0.55 16.12
C ASN A 87 2.58 -0.82 14.79
N GLU A 88 3.05 -0.25 13.67
CA GLU A 88 2.53 -0.62 12.35
C GLU A 88 3.22 -1.88 11.81
N ILE A 89 2.48 -2.70 11.05
CA ILE A 89 2.98 -3.92 10.43
C ILE A 89 2.56 -3.99 8.96
N TYR A 90 3.40 -4.57 8.12
CA TYR A 90 3.00 -4.93 6.76
C TYR A 90 2.15 -6.21 6.80
N GLN A 91 1.10 -6.22 6.00
CA GLN A 91 0.24 -7.39 5.82
C GLN A 91 0.16 -7.77 4.35
N CYS A 92 0.22 -9.08 4.08
CA CYS A 92 0.03 -9.65 2.76
C CYS A 92 -1.37 -10.22 2.68
N ILE A 93 -2.16 -9.73 1.72
CA ILE A 93 -3.55 -10.14 1.53
C ILE A 93 -3.63 -11.02 0.28
N PHE A 94 -4.07 -12.25 0.49
CA PHE A 94 -4.25 -13.27 -0.54
C PHE A 94 -5.73 -13.42 -0.83
N THR A 95 -6.18 -12.85 -1.94
CA THR A 95 -7.59 -12.87 -2.34
C THR A 95 -7.77 -13.67 -3.63
N ASN A 96 -8.72 -14.59 -3.64
CA ASN A 96 -9.28 -15.18 -4.86
C ASN A 96 -10.80 -14.96 -4.90
N LYS A 97 -11.52 -15.59 -5.84
CA LYS A 97 -12.97 -15.40 -6.00
C LYS A 97 -13.82 -15.83 -4.79
N ILE A 98 -13.27 -16.63 -3.88
CA ILE A 98 -14.02 -17.33 -2.82
C ILE A 98 -13.41 -17.07 -1.43
N ILE A 99 -12.10 -16.89 -1.32
CA ILE A 99 -11.36 -16.84 -0.06
C ILE A 99 -10.45 -15.61 -0.04
N SER A 100 -10.41 -14.94 1.10
CA SER A 100 -9.40 -13.95 1.46
C SER A 100 -8.67 -14.42 2.71
N ALA A 101 -7.34 -14.37 2.69
CA ALA A 101 -6.50 -14.67 3.84
C ALA A 101 -5.44 -13.60 4.00
N ASN A 102 -5.09 -13.26 5.23
CA ASN A 102 -4.03 -12.31 5.53
C ASN A 102 -2.89 -13.01 6.28
N THR A 103 -1.66 -12.58 6.00
CA THR A 103 -0.48 -12.98 6.76
C THR A 103 0.38 -11.75 7.06
N GLN A 104 1.10 -11.77 8.17
CA GLN A 104 2.03 -10.69 8.50
C GLN A 104 3.28 -10.82 7.63
N ALA A 105 3.67 -9.73 6.96
CA ALA A 105 4.88 -9.68 6.16
C ALA A 105 6.11 -9.41 7.04
N ILE A 106 7.26 -9.88 6.56
CA ILE A 106 8.57 -9.55 7.13
C ILE A 106 9.26 -8.57 6.20
N LYS A 107 9.69 -7.42 6.73
CA LYS A 107 10.56 -6.49 6.00
C LYS A 107 11.98 -7.04 5.99
N LEU A 108 12.50 -7.32 4.80
CA LEU A 108 13.86 -7.83 4.63
C LEU A 108 14.88 -6.70 4.51
N ASP A 109 14.53 -5.62 3.80
CA ASP A 109 15.36 -4.42 3.66
C ASP A 109 14.54 -3.18 3.21
N HIS A 110 15.19 -2.21 2.56
CA HIS A 110 14.59 -0.95 2.13
C HIS A 110 13.56 -1.08 0.99
N ASN A 111 13.52 -2.19 0.26
CA ASN A 111 12.59 -2.39 -0.86
C ASN A 111 12.08 -3.83 -1.02
N ARG A 112 12.42 -4.74 -0.10
CA ARG A 112 11.96 -6.13 -0.12
C ARG A 112 11.11 -6.50 1.10
N LEU A 113 10.00 -7.19 0.80
CA LEU A 113 9.13 -7.83 1.78
C LEU A 113 9.11 -9.35 1.53
N SER A 114 8.88 -10.13 2.58
CA SER A 114 8.62 -11.56 2.48
C SER A 114 7.27 -11.89 3.14
N CYS A 115 6.40 -12.54 2.39
CA CYS A 115 5.06 -12.93 2.80
C CYS A 115 5.01 -14.46 2.97
N PRO A 116 4.68 -15.00 4.14
CA PRO A 116 4.38 -16.42 4.24
C PRO A 116 3.03 -16.69 3.57
N THR A 117 2.93 -17.76 2.78
CA THR A 117 1.65 -18.18 2.19
C THR A 117 0.68 -18.60 3.30
N PRO A 118 -0.62 -18.30 3.17
CA PRO A 118 -1.61 -18.73 4.14
C PRO A 118 -1.67 -20.26 4.21
N SER A 119 -1.68 -20.82 5.42
CA SER A 119 -1.84 -22.27 5.61
C SER A 119 -3.24 -22.71 5.15
N LYS A 120 -3.37 -23.92 4.57
CA LYS A 120 -4.67 -24.53 4.18
C LYS A 120 -5.74 -24.56 5.28
N ASN A 121 -5.35 -24.41 6.56
CA ASN A 121 -6.25 -24.43 7.72
C ASN A 121 -6.72 -23.04 8.18
N ILE A 122 -6.74 -22.04 7.30
CA ILE A 122 -7.42 -20.78 7.61
C ILE A 122 -8.91 -21.00 7.38
N HIS A 123 -9.58 -21.29 8.50
CA HIS A 123 -11.03 -21.17 8.61
C HIS A 123 -11.42 -19.76 8.18
N VAL A 124 -12.20 -19.70 7.11
CA VAL A 124 -12.95 -18.51 6.72
C VAL A 124 -13.81 -18.13 7.93
N HIS A 125 -13.50 -16.99 8.55
CA HIS A 125 -14.47 -16.35 9.42
C HIS A 125 -15.59 -15.86 8.49
N GLN A 126 -16.70 -16.60 8.55
CA GLN A 126 -17.99 -16.27 8.00
C GLN A 126 -18.58 -15.04 8.69
#